data_AF-B4DU69-F1
#
_entry.id   AF-B4DU69-F1
#
_cell.length_a   1.000
_cell.length_b   1.000
_cell.length_c   1.000
_cell.angle_alpha   90.00
_cell.angle_beta   90.00
_cell.angle_gamma   90.00
#
_symmetry.space_group_name_H-M   'P 1'
#
loop_
_entity.id
_entity.type
_entity.pdbx_description
1 polymer ?
#
loop_
_entity_poly.entity_id
_entity_poly.type
_entity_poly.pdbx_seq_one_letter_code
_entity_poly.pdbx_strand_id
1 'polypeptide(L)'
;MASESGKLWGGRFVGAVDPIMEKFNASIAYDRHLWEVDVQGSKAYSRGLEKAGLLTKAEMDQILHGLDKVAEEWAQGTFKLNSNDEDIHTANERRLKELIGATAGKLHTGRSRNDQVVTDLRLWMRQTCSTLSGLLWELIRTMVDRAEAERDVLFPGYTHLQRAQPIRWSHWILSHAVALTRDSERLLEVRKRINVLPLGRWVRLQCPEGLVGVAAA
;
A
#
# COMPACT_ATOMS: atom_id res chain seq x y z
N MET A 1 -23.86 -25.64 18.36
CA MET A 1 -23.90 -24.34 17.65
C MET A 1 -22.45 -23.90 17.49
N ALA A 2 -21.93 -23.88 16.26
CA ALA A 2 -20.61 -23.32 16.02
C ALA A 2 -20.69 -21.82 16.35
N SER A 3 -19.83 -21.32 17.23
CA SER A 3 -19.71 -19.89 17.43
C SER A 3 -19.33 -19.27 16.09
N GLU A 4 -20.04 -18.21 15.69
CA GLU A 4 -19.59 -17.33 14.61
C GLU A 4 -18.30 -16.66 15.07
N SER A 5 -17.15 -17.34 14.96
CA SER A 5 -15.88 -16.69 15.06
C SER A 5 -15.74 -15.82 13.82
N GLY A 6 -15.83 -14.50 13.99
CA GLY A 6 -15.68 -13.51 12.91
C GLY A 6 -14.27 -13.46 12.30
N LYS A 7 -13.45 -14.51 12.49
CA LYS A 7 -12.07 -14.59 12.03
C LYS A 7 -12.01 -15.35 10.71
N LEU A 8 -11.37 -14.75 9.72
CA LEU A 8 -11.21 -15.31 8.37
C LEU A 8 -10.22 -16.49 8.33
N TRP A 9 -9.44 -16.68 9.39
CA TRP A 9 -8.61 -17.85 9.64
C TRP A 9 -9.01 -18.43 11.01
N GLY A 10 -9.64 -19.60 11.02
CA GLY A 10 -10.19 -20.11 12.27
C GLY A 10 -10.76 -21.51 12.23
N GLY A 11 -10.86 -22.13 11.05
CA GLY A 11 -11.67 -23.33 10.81
C GLY A 11 -11.28 -24.59 11.58
N ARG A 12 -10.21 -24.59 12.39
CA ARG A 12 -9.72 -25.77 13.11
C ARG A 12 -9.45 -25.57 14.61
N PHE A 13 -9.82 -24.43 15.17
CA PHE A 13 -9.64 -24.18 16.61
C PHE A 13 -10.91 -24.54 17.38
N VAL A 14 -10.74 -25.31 18.47
CA VAL A 14 -11.83 -25.77 19.35
C VAL A 14 -12.13 -24.82 20.52
N GLY A 15 -11.30 -23.78 20.71
CA GLY A 15 -11.45 -22.79 21.79
C GLY A 15 -11.17 -21.35 21.32
N ALA A 16 -11.37 -20.38 22.21
CA ALA A 16 -11.03 -18.99 21.95
C ALA A 16 -9.50 -18.81 21.92
N VAL A 17 -9.03 -17.86 21.10
CA VAL A 17 -7.61 -17.49 21.05
C VAL A 17 -7.26 -16.70 22.32
N ASP A 18 -6.05 -16.93 22.85
CA ASP A 18 -5.58 -16.17 24.02
C ASP A 18 -5.54 -14.65 23.71
N PRO A 19 -6.05 -13.77 24.59
CA PRO A 19 -6.07 -12.33 24.35
C PRO A 19 -4.69 -11.69 24.08
N ILE A 20 -3.61 -12.25 24.63
CA ILE A 20 -2.24 -11.81 24.34
C ILE A 20 -1.86 -12.18 22.92
N MET A 21 -2.21 -13.39 22.47
CA MET A 21 -1.96 -13.84 21.11
C MET A 21 -2.78 -13.04 20.09
N GLU A 22 -4.03 -12.69 20.39
CA GLU A 22 -4.84 -11.82 19.53
C GLU A 22 -4.19 -10.45 19.32
N LYS A 23 -3.74 -9.81 20.41
CA LYS A 23 -3.05 -8.52 20.34
C LYS A 23 -1.71 -8.60 19.62
N PHE A 24 -0.98 -9.71 19.80
CA PHE A 24 0.30 -9.93 19.14
C PHE A 24 0.15 -10.16 17.63
N ASN A 25 -0.92 -10.84 17.21
CA ASN A 25 -1.16 -11.17 15.80
C ASN A 25 -1.80 -10.02 15.02
N ALA A 26 -2.56 -9.15 15.69
CA ALA A 26 -3.27 -8.06 15.04
C ALA A 26 -2.32 -7.03 14.40
N SER A 27 -2.58 -6.70 13.15
CA SER A 27 -1.83 -5.72 12.36
C SER A 27 -2.55 -4.38 12.18
N ILE A 28 -3.83 -4.31 12.52
CA ILE A 28 -4.70 -3.13 12.33
C ILE A 28 -4.13 -1.83 12.91
N ALA A 29 -3.31 -1.93 13.95
CA ALA A 29 -2.69 -0.77 14.57
C ALA A 29 -1.85 0.05 13.57
N TYR A 30 -1.22 -0.60 12.59
CA TYR A 30 -0.33 0.01 11.60
C TYR A 30 -0.77 -0.22 10.15
N ASP A 31 -1.33 -1.38 9.81
CA ASP A 31 -1.74 -1.65 8.43
C ASP A 31 -2.99 -0.88 7.99
N ARG A 32 -3.69 -0.21 8.93
CA ARG A 32 -4.79 0.70 8.61
C ARG A 32 -4.42 1.74 7.57
N HIS A 33 -3.14 2.10 7.45
CA HIS A 33 -2.65 3.02 6.42
C HIS A 33 -2.79 2.49 4.98
N LEU A 34 -3.04 1.19 4.81
CA LEU A 34 -3.30 0.54 3.53
C LEU A 34 -4.78 0.60 3.11
N TRP A 35 -5.67 1.24 3.88
CA TRP A 35 -7.11 1.23 3.60
C TRP A 35 -7.44 1.70 2.17
N GLU A 36 -6.76 2.75 1.69
CA GLU A 36 -7.04 3.36 0.40
C GLU A 36 -6.70 2.38 -0.74
N VAL A 37 -5.54 1.74 -0.64
CA VAL A 37 -5.05 0.80 -1.64
C VAL A 37 -5.76 -0.55 -1.58
N ASP A 38 -6.17 -1.02 -0.39
CA ASP A 38 -7.00 -2.23 -0.25
C ASP A 38 -8.39 -2.03 -0.89
N VAL A 39 -9.03 -0.88 -0.65
CA VAL A 39 -10.29 -0.54 -1.32
C VAL A 39 -10.10 -0.41 -2.83
N GLN A 40 -9.03 0.25 -3.29
CA GLN A 40 -8.69 0.34 -4.71
C GLN A 40 -8.49 -1.03 -5.34
N GLY A 41 -7.70 -1.90 -4.71
CA GLY A 41 -7.42 -3.26 -5.16
C GLY A 41 -8.69 -4.12 -5.19
N SER A 42 -9.55 -3.97 -4.19
CA SER A 42 -10.84 -4.65 -4.11
C SER A 42 -11.82 -4.22 -5.20
N LYS A 43 -11.85 -2.94 -5.58
CA LYS A 43 -12.65 -2.48 -6.74
C LYS A 43 -12.16 -3.09 -8.05
N ALA A 44 -10.84 -3.17 -8.25
CA ALA A 44 -10.27 -3.84 -9.42
C ALA A 44 -10.60 -5.33 -9.44
N TYR A 45 -10.48 -6.00 -8.29
CA TYR A 45 -10.78 -7.42 -8.17
C TYR A 45 -12.27 -7.73 -8.43
N SER A 46 -13.20 -6.89 -7.95
CA SER A 46 -14.63 -7.04 -8.22
C SER A 46 -14.96 -6.99 -9.72
N ARG A 47 -14.38 -6.04 -10.46
CA ARG A 47 -14.49 -6.01 -11.94
C ARG A 47 -13.92 -7.27 -12.57
N GLY A 48 -12.85 -7.77 -11.98
CA GLY A 48 -12.27 -9.02 -12.40
C GLY A 48 -13.21 -10.22 -12.27
N LEU A 49 -13.83 -10.38 -11.10
CA LEU A 49 -14.78 -11.45 -10.84
C LEU A 49 -16.00 -11.39 -11.77
N GLU A 50 -16.48 -10.19 -12.10
CA GLU A 50 -17.56 -9.99 -13.09
C GLU A 50 -17.15 -10.49 -14.47
N LYS A 51 -15.97 -10.09 -14.95
CA LYS A 51 -15.42 -10.57 -16.23
C LYS A 51 -15.23 -12.10 -16.26
N ALA A 52 -14.96 -12.72 -15.11
CA ALA A 52 -14.85 -14.17 -14.96
C ALA A 52 -16.20 -14.89 -14.83
N GLY A 53 -17.33 -14.17 -14.83
CA GLY A 53 -18.67 -14.73 -14.66
C GLY A 53 -19.00 -15.17 -13.24
N LEU A 54 -18.21 -14.75 -12.25
CA LEU A 54 -18.41 -15.07 -10.82
C LEU A 54 -19.28 -14.04 -10.09
N LEU A 55 -19.45 -12.86 -10.69
CA LEU A 55 -20.40 -11.83 -10.28
C LEU A 55 -21.26 -11.45 -11.48
N THR A 56 -22.53 -11.14 -11.23
CA THR A 56 -23.35 -10.40 -12.19
C THR A 56 -22.94 -8.92 -12.20
N LYS A 57 -23.29 -8.21 -13.28
CA LYS A 57 -23.07 -6.76 -13.37
C LYS A 57 -23.67 -5.99 -12.19
N ALA A 58 -24.88 -6.38 -11.77
CA ALA A 58 -25.58 -5.76 -10.65
C ALA A 58 -24.84 -5.99 -9.31
N GLU A 59 -24.32 -7.19 -9.08
CA GLU A 59 -23.54 -7.50 -7.87
C GLU A 59 -22.20 -6.76 -7.85
N MET A 60 -21.52 -6.67 -8.99
CA MET A 60 -20.30 -5.88 -9.12
C MET A 60 -20.58 -4.40 -8.81
N ASP A 61 -21.63 -3.81 -9.39
CA ASP A 61 -21.99 -2.41 -9.15
C ASP A 61 -22.36 -2.16 -7.68
N GLN A 62 -23.06 -3.11 -7.05
CA GLN A 62 -23.36 -3.07 -5.61
C GLN A 62 -22.09 -3.08 -4.76
N ILE A 63 -21.12 -3.93 -5.08
CA ILE A 63 -19.82 -3.99 -4.40
C ILE A 63 -19.03 -2.69 -4.60
N LEU A 64 -18.93 -2.19 -5.84
CA LEU A 64 -18.21 -0.96 -6.15
C LEU A 64 -18.78 0.22 -5.36
N HIS A 65 -20.10 0.39 -5.36
CA HIS A 65 -20.76 1.46 -4.62
C HIS A 65 -20.62 1.32 -3.10
N GLY A 66 -20.65 0.08 -2.59
CA GLY A 66 -20.36 -0.19 -1.18
C GLY A 66 -18.92 0.20 -0.81
N LEU A 67 -17.95 -0.15 -1.65
CA LEU A 67 -16.54 0.21 -1.46
C LEU A 67 -16.28 1.71 -1.59
N ASP A 68 -17.04 2.44 -2.41
CA ASP A 68 -17.00 3.91 -2.44
C ASP A 68 -17.41 4.51 -1.09
N LYS A 69 -18.47 4.00 -0.46
CA LYS A 69 -18.90 4.44 0.87
C LYS A 69 -17.88 4.10 1.97
N VAL A 70 -17.28 2.91 1.92
CA VAL A 70 -16.20 2.54 2.85
C VAL A 70 -15.02 3.51 2.73
N ALA A 71 -14.62 3.85 1.50
CA ALA A 71 -13.54 4.82 1.27
C ALA A 71 -13.90 6.22 1.79
N GLU A 72 -15.14 6.65 1.60
CA GLU A 72 -15.63 7.93 2.12
C GLU A 72 -15.55 7.99 3.65
N GLU A 73 -15.96 6.93 4.34
CA GLU A 73 -15.90 6.85 5.81
C GLU A 73 -14.46 6.92 6.33
N TRP A 74 -13.52 6.26 5.65
CA TRP A 74 -12.10 6.38 5.99
C TRP A 74 -11.57 7.80 5.76
N ALA A 75 -11.87 8.40 4.61
CA ALA A 75 -11.42 9.73 4.26
C ALA A 75 -11.96 10.82 5.22
N GLN A 76 -13.18 10.64 5.71
CA GLN A 76 -13.81 11.55 6.67
C GLN A 76 -13.45 11.25 8.13
N GLY A 77 -12.73 10.15 8.41
CA GLY A 77 -12.42 9.70 9.76
C GLY A 77 -13.64 9.21 10.54
N THR A 78 -14.74 8.85 9.86
CA THR A 78 -15.98 8.36 10.46
C THR A 78 -16.04 6.84 10.53
N PHE A 79 -15.12 6.13 9.86
CA PHE A 79 -14.98 4.68 9.94
C PHE A 79 -14.73 4.24 11.39
N LYS A 80 -15.60 3.36 11.90
CA LYS A 80 -15.47 2.81 13.25
C LYS A 80 -14.75 1.47 13.21
N LEU A 81 -13.50 1.47 13.69
CA LEU A 81 -12.75 0.25 13.95
C LEU A 81 -13.42 -0.57 15.05
N ASN A 82 -13.54 -1.87 14.81
CA ASN A 82 -14.02 -2.83 15.79
C ASN A 82 -12.84 -3.47 16.53
N SER A 83 -13.00 -3.85 17.79
CA SER A 83 -11.99 -4.64 18.52
C SER A 83 -11.70 -5.98 17.86
N ASN A 84 -12.65 -6.49 17.07
CA ASN A 84 -12.53 -7.75 16.34
C ASN A 84 -11.91 -7.58 14.95
N ASP A 85 -11.60 -6.35 14.52
CA ASP A 85 -10.90 -6.09 13.27
C ASP A 85 -9.41 -6.38 13.49
N GLU A 86 -8.94 -7.53 12.99
CA GLU A 86 -7.55 -7.96 13.15
C GLU A 86 -6.57 -7.18 12.27
N ASP A 87 -6.98 -6.94 11.03
CA ASP A 87 -6.22 -6.29 9.98
C ASP A 87 -7.14 -5.38 9.15
N ILE A 88 -6.54 -4.50 8.34
CA ILE A 88 -7.30 -3.56 7.51
C ILE A 88 -8.27 -4.25 6.55
N HIS A 89 -7.89 -5.41 6.04
CA HIS A 89 -8.68 -6.14 5.07
C HIS A 89 -9.97 -6.69 5.70
N THR A 90 -9.88 -7.22 6.93
CA THR A 90 -11.04 -7.68 7.71
C THR A 90 -11.93 -6.50 8.09
N ALA A 91 -11.35 -5.36 8.45
CA ALA A 91 -12.11 -4.14 8.76
C ALA A 91 -12.95 -3.69 7.54
N ASN A 92 -12.32 -3.60 6.37
CA ASN A 92 -12.98 -3.17 5.13
C ASN A 92 -14.02 -4.20 4.66
N GLU A 93 -13.73 -5.50 4.71
CA GLU A 93 -14.66 -6.57 4.35
C GLU A 93 -15.87 -6.61 5.31
N ARG A 94 -15.65 -6.44 6.63
CA ARG A 94 -16.73 -6.30 7.62
C ARG A 94 -17.61 -5.12 7.27
N ARG A 95 -17.02 -3.94 7.08
CA ARG A 95 -17.80 -2.72 6.82
C ARG A 95 -18.57 -2.82 5.51
N LEU A 96 -17.97 -3.39 4.47
CA LEU A 96 -18.65 -3.66 3.21
C LEU A 96 -19.86 -4.58 3.45
N LYS A 97 -19.71 -5.66 4.21
CA LYS A 97 -20.81 -6.58 4.56
C LYS A 97 -21.94 -5.88 5.32
N GLU A 98 -21.63 -4.96 6.22
CA GLU A 98 -22.65 -4.14 6.90
C GLU A 98 -23.45 -3.25 5.94
N LEU A 99 -22.82 -2.78 4.85
CA LEU A 99 -23.44 -1.88 3.87
C LEU A 99 -24.25 -2.61 2.80
N ILE A 100 -23.80 -3.78 2.34
CA ILE A 100 -24.40 -4.47 1.17
C ILE A 100 -24.87 -5.91 1.45
N GLY A 101 -24.66 -6.42 2.67
CA GLY A 101 -25.07 -7.76 3.08
C GLY A 101 -24.29 -8.88 2.40
N ALA A 102 -25.00 -9.91 1.96
CA ALA A 102 -24.42 -11.18 1.50
C ALA A 102 -23.50 -11.05 0.28
N THR A 103 -23.77 -10.09 -0.63
CA THR A 103 -22.96 -9.86 -1.84
C THR A 103 -21.50 -9.57 -1.51
N ALA A 104 -21.21 -8.94 -0.36
CA ALA A 104 -19.84 -8.67 0.10
C ALA A 104 -18.99 -9.94 0.22
N GLY A 105 -19.58 -11.07 0.63
CA GLY A 105 -18.87 -12.34 0.80
C GLY A 105 -18.34 -12.92 -0.52
N LYS A 106 -18.89 -12.51 -1.67
CA LYS A 106 -18.42 -12.94 -2.99
C LYS A 106 -17.13 -12.24 -3.43
N LEU A 107 -16.78 -11.11 -2.83
CA LEU A 107 -15.60 -10.34 -3.21
C LEU A 107 -14.29 -11.10 -2.95
N HIS A 108 -14.27 -12.00 -1.96
CA HIS A 108 -13.08 -12.78 -1.64
C HIS A 108 -13.00 -14.11 -2.41
N THR A 109 -13.94 -14.39 -3.32
CA THR A 109 -13.96 -15.63 -4.11
C THR A 109 -12.69 -15.75 -4.96
N GLY A 110 -11.87 -16.77 -4.69
CA GLY A 110 -10.64 -17.01 -5.44
C GLY A 110 -9.52 -16.01 -5.14
N ARG A 111 -9.61 -15.26 -4.04
CA ARG A 111 -8.56 -14.36 -3.53
C ARG A 111 -7.95 -14.95 -2.27
N SER A 112 -6.66 -14.73 -2.06
CA SER A 112 -5.97 -15.05 -0.81
C SER A 112 -5.56 -13.75 -0.10
N ARG A 113 -5.47 -13.79 1.23
CA ARG A 113 -4.88 -12.66 1.95
C ARG A 113 -3.42 -12.42 1.55
N ASN A 114 -2.70 -13.48 1.15
CA ASN A 114 -1.30 -13.40 0.74
C ASN A 114 -1.10 -12.58 -0.53
N ASP A 115 -1.94 -12.75 -1.55
CA ASP A 115 -1.81 -11.97 -2.79
C ASP A 115 -2.39 -10.56 -2.66
N GLN A 116 -3.41 -10.41 -1.82
CA GLN A 116 -4.00 -9.11 -1.49
C GLN A 116 -3.00 -8.20 -0.78
N VAL A 117 -2.45 -8.61 0.36
CA VAL A 117 -1.55 -7.75 1.16
C VAL A 117 -0.30 -7.33 0.38
N VAL A 118 0.24 -8.20 -0.48
CA VAL A 118 1.40 -7.87 -1.31
C VAL A 118 1.01 -6.91 -2.44
N THR A 119 -0.22 -7.00 -2.96
CA THR A 119 -0.76 -6.03 -3.91
C THR A 119 -0.89 -4.67 -3.25
N ASP A 120 -1.49 -4.62 -2.06
CA ASP A 120 -1.74 -3.39 -1.32
C ASP A 120 -0.41 -2.72 -0.95
N LEU A 121 0.54 -3.48 -0.41
CA LEU A 121 1.88 -2.95 -0.09
C LEU A 121 2.57 -2.38 -1.34
N ARG A 122 2.51 -3.05 -2.50
CA ARG A 122 3.11 -2.53 -3.73
C ARG A 122 2.42 -1.29 -4.26
N LEU A 123 1.09 -1.22 -4.18
CA LEU A 123 0.32 -0.03 -4.55
C LEU A 123 0.68 1.16 -3.65
N TRP A 124 0.74 0.92 -2.34
CA TRP A 124 1.12 1.92 -1.35
C TRP A 124 2.56 2.40 -1.57
N MET A 125 3.52 1.48 -1.72
CA MET A 125 4.91 1.82 -2.01
C MET A 125 5.05 2.58 -3.33
N ARG A 126 4.29 2.24 -4.37
CA ARG A 126 4.31 2.96 -5.65
C ARG A 126 3.89 4.43 -5.48
N GLN A 127 2.85 4.69 -4.70
CA GLN A 127 2.40 6.06 -4.39
C GLN A 127 3.43 6.79 -3.53
N THR A 128 3.89 6.17 -2.44
CA THR A 128 4.89 6.73 -1.52
C THR A 128 6.21 7.05 -2.22
N CYS A 129 6.72 6.16 -3.08
CA CYS A 129 7.91 6.42 -3.89
C CYS A 129 7.73 7.62 -4.82
N SER A 130 6.52 7.87 -5.33
CA SER A 130 6.24 9.04 -6.17
C SER A 130 6.36 10.33 -5.37
N THR A 131 5.78 10.37 -4.16
CA THR A 131 5.89 11.52 -3.25
C THR A 131 7.33 11.76 -2.82
N LEU A 132 8.04 10.70 -2.40
CA LEU A 132 9.46 10.79 -2.02
C LEU A 132 10.35 11.28 -3.16
N SER A 133 10.07 10.87 -4.40
CA SER A 133 10.80 11.37 -5.57
C SER A 133 10.63 12.88 -5.74
N GLY A 134 9.42 13.39 -5.54
CA GLY A 134 9.14 14.84 -5.60
C GLY A 134 9.87 15.60 -4.49
N LEU A 135 9.79 15.13 -3.25
CA LEU A 135 10.47 15.74 -2.10
C LEU A 135 12.00 15.76 -2.26
N LEU A 136 12.58 14.67 -2.78
CA LEU A 136 14.01 14.58 -3.04
C LEU A 136 14.44 15.55 -4.15
N TRP A 137 13.64 15.68 -5.21
CA TRP A 137 13.90 16.65 -6.27
C TRP A 137 13.81 18.09 -5.79
N GLU A 138 12.87 18.40 -4.91
CA GLU A 138 12.74 19.73 -4.30
C GLU A 138 14.00 20.09 -3.50
N LEU A 139 14.52 19.15 -2.71
CA LEU A 139 15.78 19.33 -1.98
C LEU A 139 16.95 19.58 -2.93
N ILE A 140 17.09 18.75 -3.98
CA ILE A 140 18.16 18.89 -4.98
C ILE A 140 18.08 20.25 -5.66
N ARG A 141 16.90 20.68 -6.11
CA ARG A 141 16.70 22.02 -6.72
C ARG A 141 17.09 23.13 -5.76
N THR A 142 16.60 23.08 -4.52
CA THR A 142 16.92 24.08 -3.49
C THR A 142 18.43 24.20 -3.26
N MET A 143 19.14 23.06 -3.23
CA MET A 143 20.59 23.04 -3.09
C MET A 143 21.30 23.66 -4.31
N VAL A 144 20.86 23.35 -5.52
CA VAL A 144 21.42 23.91 -6.76
C VAL A 144 21.18 25.42 -6.84
N ASP A 145 19.96 25.88 -6.58
CA ASP A 145 19.59 27.30 -6.63
C ASP A 145 20.41 28.10 -5.61
N ARG A 146 20.58 27.56 -4.39
CA ARG A 146 21.43 28.19 -3.36
C ARG A 146 22.91 28.19 -3.74
N ALA A 147 23.40 27.08 -4.31
CA ALA A 147 24.78 26.99 -4.78
C ALA A 147 25.07 28.02 -5.88
N GLU A 148 24.11 28.34 -6.74
CA GLU A 148 24.22 29.39 -7.76
C GLU A 148 24.23 30.81 -7.16
N ALA A 149 23.34 31.08 -6.21
CA ALA A 149 23.25 32.38 -5.54
C ALA A 149 24.51 32.70 -4.71
N GLU A 150 25.12 31.69 -4.09
CA GLU A 150 26.24 31.85 -3.15
C GLU A 150 27.60 31.43 -3.77
N ARG A 151 27.75 31.52 -5.10
CA ARG A 151 28.94 31.03 -5.83
C ARG A 151 30.27 31.62 -5.39
N ASP A 152 30.28 32.88 -4.98
CA ASP A 152 31.50 33.63 -4.66
C ASP A 152 31.94 33.52 -3.18
N VAL A 153 31.17 32.79 -2.37
CA VAL A 153 31.54 32.49 -0.99
C VAL A 153 32.66 31.45 -0.96
N LEU A 154 33.80 31.83 -0.37
CA LEU A 154 34.91 30.92 -0.10
C LEU A 154 34.81 30.37 1.33
N PHE A 155 35.17 29.10 1.50
CA PHE A 155 35.22 28.44 2.80
C PHE A 155 36.35 27.40 2.85
N PRO A 156 36.84 27.00 4.03
CA PRO A 156 37.92 26.01 4.12
C PRO A 156 37.42 24.62 3.73
N GLY A 157 38.13 23.95 2.83
CA GLY A 157 37.97 22.52 2.56
C GLY A 157 38.69 21.69 3.61
N TYR A 158 38.15 20.50 3.90
CA TYR A 158 38.65 19.64 4.97
C TYR A 158 39.01 18.24 4.47
N THR A 159 40.14 17.74 4.96
CA THR A 159 40.52 16.32 4.89
C THR A 159 40.98 15.89 6.27
N HIS A 160 40.51 14.76 6.80
CA HIS A 160 40.71 14.38 8.21
C HIS A 160 40.28 15.46 9.21
N LEU A 161 39.27 16.26 8.83
CA LEU A 161 38.80 17.43 9.58
C LEU A 161 39.87 18.51 9.82
N GLN A 162 40.99 18.48 9.07
CA GLN A 162 42.01 19.52 9.03
C GLN A 162 41.82 20.39 7.79
N ARG A 163 42.08 21.70 7.93
CA ARG A 163 42.00 22.67 6.83
C ARG A 163 43.01 22.29 5.75
N ALA A 164 42.54 21.99 4.55
CA ALA A 164 43.37 21.57 3.43
C ALA A 164 43.63 22.73 2.46
N GLN A 165 42.59 23.15 1.72
CA GLN A 165 42.67 24.26 0.76
C GLN A 165 41.36 25.06 0.75
N PRO A 166 41.38 26.35 0.38
CA PRO A 166 40.15 27.11 0.15
C PRO A 166 39.35 26.48 -0.99
N ILE A 167 38.04 26.36 -0.81
CA ILE A 167 37.09 25.91 -1.83
C ILE A 167 35.89 26.85 -1.85
N ARG A 168 35.06 26.77 -2.89
CA ARG A 168 33.79 27.49 -2.94
C ARG A 168 32.75 26.76 -2.11
N TRP A 169 31.98 27.49 -1.31
CA TRP A 169 30.86 26.94 -0.54
C TRP A 169 29.84 26.23 -1.45
N SER A 170 29.58 26.80 -2.62
CA SER A 170 28.76 26.17 -3.66
C SER A 170 29.27 24.79 -4.10
N HIS A 171 30.60 24.58 -4.14
CA HIS A 171 31.18 23.28 -4.48
C HIS A 171 30.86 22.22 -3.43
N TRP A 172 30.80 22.59 -2.15
CA TRP A 172 30.40 21.69 -1.08
C TRP A 172 28.92 21.34 -1.13
N ILE A 173 28.05 22.33 -1.35
CA ILE A 173 26.61 22.07 -1.55
C ILE A 173 26.42 21.10 -2.72
N LEU A 174 27.04 21.38 -3.87
CA LEU A 174 26.92 20.55 -5.06
C LEU A 174 27.48 19.14 -4.88
N SER A 175 28.50 18.95 -4.03
CA SER A 175 29.03 17.62 -3.73
C SER A 175 27.96 16.69 -3.13
N HIS A 176 27.08 17.24 -2.28
CA HIS A 176 25.96 16.52 -1.71
C HIS A 176 24.78 16.42 -2.69
N ALA A 177 24.47 17.49 -3.44
CA ALA A 177 23.40 17.45 -4.44
C ALA A 177 23.63 16.35 -5.50
N VAL A 178 24.88 16.21 -5.97
CA VAL A 178 25.27 15.15 -6.93
C VAL A 178 25.18 13.74 -6.32
N ALA A 179 25.33 13.59 -5.01
CA ALA A 179 25.08 12.31 -4.36
C ALA A 179 23.58 11.99 -4.33
N LEU A 180 22.75 12.98 -4.00
CA LEU A 180 21.28 12.85 -3.96
C LEU A 180 20.66 12.60 -5.33
N THR A 181 21.25 13.10 -6.43
CA THR A 181 20.77 12.76 -7.77
C THR A 181 20.91 11.26 -8.07
N ARG A 182 21.96 10.60 -7.57
CA ARG A 182 22.10 9.13 -7.65
C ARG A 182 21.10 8.39 -6.77
N ASP A 183 20.72 8.96 -5.62
CA ASP A 183 19.62 8.41 -4.81
C ASP A 183 18.28 8.53 -5.54
N SER A 184 18.05 9.64 -6.23
CA SER A 184 16.86 9.84 -7.08
C SER A 184 16.80 8.80 -8.21
N GLU A 185 17.93 8.54 -8.88
CA GLU A 185 18.04 7.48 -9.89
C GLU A 185 17.72 6.09 -9.31
N ARG A 186 18.32 5.72 -8.17
CA ARG A 186 18.02 4.45 -7.49
C ARG A 186 16.54 4.31 -7.14
N LEU A 187 15.90 5.39 -6.68
CA LEU A 187 14.48 5.38 -6.33
C LEU A 187 13.60 5.14 -7.58
N LEU A 188 13.94 5.74 -8.72
CA LEU A 188 13.25 5.51 -9.99
C LEU A 188 13.37 4.05 -10.46
N GLU A 189 14.53 3.44 -10.31
CA GLU A 189 14.72 2.01 -10.63
C GLU A 189 13.93 1.09 -9.71
N VAL A 190 13.91 1.37 -8.40
CA VAL A 190 13.12 0.62 -7.42
C VAL A 190 11.64 0.71 -7.76
N ARG A 191 11.14 1.89 -8.15
CA ARG A 191 9.75 2.09 -8.58
C ARG A 191 9.37 1.18 -9.76
N LYS A 192 10.26 0.97 -10.72
CA LYS A 192 10.03 0.03 -11.84
C LYS A 192 9.82 -1.40 -11.34
N ARG A 193 10.62 -1.86 -10.36
CA ARG A 193 10.52 -3.21 -9.78
C ARG A 193 9.29 -3.40 -8.88
N ILE A 194 8.86 -2.33 -8.20
CA ILE A 194 7.62 -2.33 -7.39
C ILE A 194 6.39 -2.44 -8.29
N ASN A 195 6.38 -1.78 -9.45
CA ASN A 195 5.23 -1.69 -10.35
C ASN A 195 5.00 -2.96 -11.20
N VAL A 196 5.00 -4.13 -10.54
CA VAL A 196 4.61 -5.42 -11.11
C VAL A 196 3.49 -5.97 -10.25
N LEU A 197 2.36 -6.33 -10.88
CA LEU A 197 1.15 -6.75 -10.18
C LEU A 197 1.25 -8.21 -9.68
N PRO A 198 1.08 -8.45 -8.37
CA PRO A 198 1.10 -9.79 -7.79
C PRO A 198 -0.28 -10.44 -7.62
N LEU A 199 -1.37 -9.66 -7.70
CA LEU A 199 -2.76 -10.11 -7.53
C LEU A 199 -3.08 -11.28 -8.49
N GLY A 200 -3.73 -12.33 -7.97
CA GLY A 200 -4.13 -13.52 -8.73
C GLY A 200 -3.02 -14.54 -8.98
N ARG A 201 -1.77 -14.30 -8.54
CA ARG A 201 -0.64 -15.25 -8.78
C ARG A 201 -0.58 -16.42 -7.82
N TRP A 202 -1.05 -16.24 -6.59
CA TRP A 202 -0.90 -17.23 -5.51
C TRP A 202 -1.98 -18.31 -5.55
N VAL A 203 -2.98 -18.14 -6.42
CA VAL A 203 -4.12 -19.05 -6.56
C VAL A 203 -3.90 -20.04 -7.72
N ARG A 204 -2.67 -20.21 -8.21
CA ARG A 204 -2.38 -21.28 -9.20
C ARG A 204 -2.57 -22.71 -8.69
N LEU A 205 -2.73 -22.93 -7.39
CA LEU A 205 -3.02 -24.25 -6.82
C LEU A 205 -4.51 -24.47 -6.47
N GLN A 206 -5.35 -23.43 -6.50
CA GLN A 206 -6.74 -23.48 -5.98
C GLN A 206 -7.78 -22.68 -6.79
N CYS A 207 -7.42 -22.06 -7.94
CA CYS A 207 -8.38 -21.31 -8.77
C CYS A 207 -8.83 -22.14 -9.97
N PRO A 208 -10.13 -22.13 -10.32
CA PRO A 208 -10.59 -22.54 -11.64
C PRO A 208 -9.88 -21.69 -12.72
N GLU A 209 -9.60 -22.30 -13.87
CA GLU A 209 -8.69 -21.80 -14.93
C GLU A 209 -8.99 -20.38 -15.51
N GLY A 210 -10.09 -19.73 -15.12
CA GLY A 210 -10.54 -18.43 -15.64
C GLY A 210 -9.97 -17.17 -14.98
N LEU A 211 -9.40 -17.23 -13.78
CA LEU A 211 -8.99 -16.02 -13.02
C LEU A 211 -7.56 -15.50 -13.34
N VAL A 212 -6.77 -16.28 -14.08
CA VAL A 212 -5.33 -16.00 -14.34
C VAL A 212 -5.10 -14.78 -15.26
N GLY A 213 -6.09 -14.40 -16.08
CA GLY A 213 -6.01 -13.27 -17.03
C GLY A 213 -6.69 -11.98 -16.57
N VAL A 214 -7.20 -11.96 -15.34
CA VAL A 214 -8.21 -10.99 -14.92
C VAL A 214 -7.62 -9.83 -14.11
N ALA A 215 -6.52 -10.06 -13.41
CA ALA A 215 -5.83 -9.01 -12.65
C ALA A 215 -5.05 -8.03 -13.56
N ALA A 216 -4.78 -8.36 -14.82
CA ALA A 216 -3.91 -7.58 -15.71
C ALA A 216 -4.58 -6.40 -16.45
N ALA A 217 -5.81 -6.01 -16.10
CA ALA A 217 -6.55 -4.92 -16.73
C ALA A 217 -6.77 -3.75 -15.75
#